data_AF-A0A9D5X6M8-F1
#
_entry.id   AF-A0A9D5X6M8-F1
#
_cell.length_a   1.000
_cell.length_b   1.000
_cell.length_c   1.000
_cell.angle_alpha   90.00
_cell.angle_beta   90.00
_cell.angle_gamma   90.00
#
_symmetry.space_group_name_H-M   'P 1'
#
loop_
_entity.id
_entity.type
_entity.pdbx_description
1 polymer ?
#
loop_
_entity_poly.entity_id
_entity_poly.type
_entity_poly.pdbx_seq_one_letter_code
_entity_poly.pdbx_strand_id
1 'polypeptide(L)'
;MSKFFNIIRYCISTILDKGSLAIFLFLAFFVTALTVIQPLLVGFVINLFIAGTTWSEILFYCAVVAALGILIAGCSYLAKTRYCQLQIDSSFTIERQLIDKIQHADSSFFSSYDPGHYRQPVNNDSNDVSIFILTQCVGFATTTISVLGTLAIILYLNRLTALVTAVLLLVSFIIYKQIQASAYKRYKESKELRSQYGSIELSQFTDVDFIRRHSLFERFFNQHYAVNQKLRSAIHEQYKLEIGVQELNNAVIAVFQAIVFIT
;
A
#
# COMPACT_ATOMS: atom_id res chain seq x y z
N MET A 1 11.76 -9.88 -15.75
CA MET A 1 12.27 -8.68 -15.04
C MET A 1 12.45 -7.46 -15.96
N SER A 2 12.99 -7.59 -17.18
CA SER A 2 13.21 -6.44 -18.10
C SER A 2 11.98 -5.60 -18.42
N LYS A 3 10.81 -6.23 -18.67
CA LYS A 3 9.55 -5.52 -18.94
C LYS A 3 9.07 -4.64 -17.78
N PHE A 4 9.29 -5.06 -16.54
CA PHE A 4 8.88 -4.34 -15.33
C PHE A 4 9.66 -3.03 -15.16
N PHE A 5 10.99 -3.09 -15.29
CA PHE A 5 11.83 -1.89 -15.23
C PHE A 5 11.55 -0.92 -16.37
N ASN A 6 11.19 -1.42 -17.56
CA ASN A 6 10.80 -0.56 -18.67
C ASN A 6 9.48 0.19 -18.42
N ILE A 7 8.51 -0.46 -17.76
CA ILE A 7 7.23 0.19 -17.37
C ILE A 7 7.48 1.26 -16.32
N ILE A 8 8.28 0.96 -15.29
CA ILE A 8 8.68 1.95 -14.28
C ILE A 8 9.38 3.14 -14.95
N ARG A 9 10.34 2.88 -15.84
CA ARG A 9 11.07 3.92 -16.55
C ARG A 9 10.16 4.77 -17.45
N TYR A 10 9.22 4.15 -18.14
CA TYR A 10 8.24 4.83 -18.99
C TYR A 10 7.37 5.77 -18.14
N CYS A 11 6.78 5.26 -17.07
CA CYS A 11 5.93 6.08 -16.22
C CYS A 11 6.70 7.17 -15.47
N ILE A 12 7.92 6.91 -14.97
CA ILE A 12 8.80 7.96 -14.42
C ILE A 12 9.13 9.02 -15.48
N SER A 13 9.32 8.62 -16.74
CA SER A 13 9.55 9.57 -17.83
C SER A 13 8.29 10.38 -18.20
N THR A 14 7.11 9.86 -17.89
CA THR A 14 5.82 10.54 -18.05
C THR A 14 5.53 11.55 -16.94
N ILE A 15 6.26 11.51 -15.82
CA ILE A 15 6.14 12.51 -14.75
C ILE A 15 6.77 13.82 -15.24
N LEU A 16 5.94 14.83 -15.52
CA LEU A 16 6.38 16.11 -16.08
C LEU A 16 7.35 16.87 -15.17
N ASP A 17 7.18 16.80 -13.85
CA ASP A 17 7.98 17.56 -12.90
C ASP A 17 9.02 16.70 -12.16
N LYS A 18 10.20 16.57 -12.79
CA LYS A 18 11.36 15.88 -12.22
C LYS A 18 11.84 16.53 -10.91
N GLY A 19 11.61 17.83 -10.73
CA GLY A 19 12.00 18.57 -9.53
C GLY A 19 11.13 18.17 -8.33
N SER A 20 9.81 18.18 -8.51
CA SER A 20 8.86 17.73 -7.48
C SER A 20 9.07 16.26 -7.11
N LEU A 21 9.40 15.40 -8.08
CA LEU A 21 9.74 13.99 -7.81
C LEU A 21 11.01 13.85 -6.95
N ALA A 22 12.07 14.59 -7.28
CA ALA A 22 13.31 14.57 -6.48
C ALA A 22 13.07 15.06 -5.04
N ILE A 23 12.27 16.12 -4.88
CA ILE A 23 11.87 16.65 -3.57
C ILE A 23 11.07 15.61 -2.79
N PHE A 24 10.09 14.96 -3.41
CA PHE A 24 9.30 13.90 -2.79
C PHE A 24 10.18 12.73 -2.32
N LEU A 25 11.07 12.22 -3.18
CA LEU A 25 11.97 11.13 -2.82
C LEU A 25 12.89 11.53 -1.65
N PHE A 26 13.49 12.71 -1.73
CA PHE A 26 14.33 13.23 -0.64
C PHE A 26 13.56 13.30 0.68
N LEU A 27 12.37 13.90 0.68
CA LEU A 27 11.50 13.98 1.86
C LEU A 27 11.13 12.59 2.39
N ALA A 28 10.79 11.63 1.53
CA ALA A 28 10.42 10.28 1.93
C ALA A 28 11.58 9.55 2.63
N PHE A 29 12.79 9.61 2.06
CA PHE A 29 13.98 9.01 2.68
C PHE A 29 14.41 9.76 3.95
N PHE A 30 14.31 11.10 3.96
CA PHE A 30 14.65 11.91 5.11
C PHE A 30 13.72 11.62 6.30
N VAL A 31 12.40 11.60 6.07
CA VAL A 31 11.41 11.20 7.09
C VAL A 31 11.72 9.80 7.62
N THR A 32 12.00 8.86 6.73
CA THR A 32 12.35 7.48 7.11
C THR A 32 13.58 7.45 8.04
N ALA A 33 14.64 8.18 7.70
CA ALA A 33 15.84 8.25 8.53
C ALA A 33 15.55 8.86 9.91
N LEU A 34 14.78 9.96 9.98
CA LEU A 34 14.40 10.57 11.26
C LEU A 34 13.55 9.62 12.12
N THR A 35 12.60 8.89 11.51
CA THR A 35 11.78 7.90 12.23
C THR A 35 12.60 6.74 12.78
N VAL A 36 13.65 6.30 12.06
CA VAL A 36 14.56 5.25 12.53
C VAL A 36 15.44 5.74 13.69
N ILE A 37 15.84 7.01 13.68
CA ILE A 37 16.69 7.62 14.74
C ILE A 37 15.87 7.99 15.99
N GLN A 38 14.59 8.34 15.83
CA GLN A 38 13.75 8.85 16.92
C GLN A 38 13.77 7.98 18.20
N PRO A 39 13.68 6.63 18.15
CA PRO A 39 13.77 5.79 19.35
C PRO A 39 15.11 5.89 20.10
N LEU A 40 16.22 6.18 19.40
CA LEU A 40 17.53 6.36 20.04
C LEU A 40 17.55 7.58 20.96
N LEU A 41 16.95 8.67 20.50
CA LEU A 41 16.86 9.90 21.29
C LEU A 41 15.97 9.70 22.51
N VAL A 42 14.86 8.97 22.36
CA VAL A 42 14.01 8.59 23.48
C VAL A 42 14.79 7.73 24.49
N GLY A 43 15.55 6.74 24.02
CA GLY A 43 16.41 5.92 24.88
C GLY A 43 17.46 6.74 25.64
N PHE A 44 18.06 7.75 24.99
CA PHE A 44 19.00 8.66 25.63
C PHE A 44 18.34 9.49 26.75
N VAL A 45 17.13 10.01 26.51
CA VAL A 45 16.37 10.73 27.54
C VAL A 45 16.07 9.84 28.74
N ILE A 46 15.67 8.59 28.51
CA ILE A 46 15.41 7.61 29.57
C ILE A 46 16.68 7.36 30.40
N ASN A 47 17.84 7.21 29.76
CA ASN A 47 19.10 7.00 30.47
C ASN A 47 19.48 8.19 31.36
N LEU A 48 19.21 9.43 30.92
CA LEU A 48 19.41 10.63 31.75
C LEU A 48 18.49 10.66 32.97
N PHE A 49 17.22 10.28 32.80
CA PHE A 49 16.28 10.13 33.92
C PHE A 49 16.82 9.15 34.98
N ILE A 50 17.37 8.01 34.55
CA ILE A 50 17.92 6.99 35.46
C ILE A 50 19.21 7.49 36.14
N ALA A 51 20.04 8.25 35.43
CA ALA A 51 21.31 8.78 35.96
C ALA A 51 21.14 9.88 37.02
N GLY A 52 19.91 10.40 37.23
CA GLY A 52 19.63 11.41 38.25
C GLY A 52 20.18 12.80 37.91
N THR A 53 20.18 13.18 36.64
CA THR A 53 20.61 14.52 36.18
C THR A 53 19.65 15.64 36.59
N THR A 54 20.02 16.89 36.30
CA THR A 54 19.19 18.04 36.65
C THR A 54 17.90 18.08 35.85
N TRP A 55 16.79 18.47 36.50
CA TRP A 55 15.48 18.60 35.85
C TRP A 55 15.49 19.51 34.61
N SER A 56 16.37 20.52 34.59
CA SER A 56 16.55 21.43 33.44
C SER A 56 17.05 20.69 32.19
N GLU A 57 18.07 19.85 32.34
CA GLU A 57 18.63 19.06 31.24
C GLU A 57 17.61 18.07 30.69
N ILE A 58 16.88 17.40 31.58
CA ILE A 58 15.80 16.48 31.21
C ILE A 58 14.73 17.20 30.37
N LEU A 59 14.26 18.36 30.83
CA LEU A 59 13.26 19.15 30.11
C LEU A 59 13.77 19.58 28.73
N PHE A 60 15.05 19.96 28.62
CA PHE A 60 15.66 20.31 27.35
C PHE A 60 15.63 19.13 26.36
N TYR A 61 16.03 17.93 26.77
CA TYR A 61 16.01 16.76 25.88
C TYR A 61 14.60 16.30 25.53
N CYS A 62 13.64 16.40 26.46
CA CYS A 62 12.22 16.19 26.15
C CYS A 62 11.73 17.17 25.08
N ALA A 63 12.11 18.46 25.17
CA ALA A 63 11.78 19.45 24.17
C ALA A 63 12.44 19.13 22.81
N VAL A 64 13.67 18.62 22.78
CA VAL A 64 14.34 18.16 21.55
C VAL A 64 13.59 16.99 20.90
N VAL A 65 13.16 15.98 21.68
CA VAL A 65 12.37 14.86 21.17
C VAL A 65 11.02 15.34 20.62
N ALA A 66 10.36 16.26 21.32
CA ALA A 66 9.11 16.86 20.86
C ALA A 66 9.30 17.65 19.56
N ALA A 67 10.33 18.49 19.47
CA ALA A 67 10.68 19.25 18.28
C ALA A 67 10.98 18.34 17.09
N LEU A 68 11.70 17.23 17.31
CA LEU A 68 11.94 16.23 16.27
C LEU A 68 10.63 15.59 15.79
N GLY A 69 9.72 15.25 16.71
CA GLY A 69 8.41 14.70 16.36
C GLY A 69 7.60 15.66 15.48
N ILE A 70 7.61 16.96 15.82
CA ILE A 70 6.97 18.01 15.02
C ILE A 70 7.63 18.15 13.65
N LEU A 71 8.97 18.10 13.59
CA LEU A 71 9.72 18.12 12.33
C LEU A 71 9.35 16.94 11.42
N ILE A 72 9.32 15.72 11.98
CA ILE A 72 8.89 14.51 11.25
C ILE A 72 7.47 14.68 10.71
N ALA A 73 6.54 15.17 11.53
CA ALA A 73 5.15 15.41 11.12
C ALA A 73 5.06 16.44 9.98
N GLY A 74 5.79 17.55 10.08
CA GLY A 74 5.86 18.58 9.04
C GLY A 74 6.43 18.05 7.73
N CYS A 75 7.60 17.38 7.78
CA CYS A 75 8.21 16.76 6.61
C CYS A 75 7.32 15.66 6.00
N SER A 76 6.63 14.87 6.83
CA SER A 76 5.69 13.85 6.35
C SER A 76 4.49 14.46 5.63
N TYR A 77 3.94 15.56 6.15
CA TYR A 77 2.87 16.30 5.47
C TYR A 77 3.32 16.85 4.10
N LEU A 78 4.51 17.45 4.05
CA LEU A 78 5.13 17.92 2.81
C LEU A 78 5.32 16.76 1.81
N ALA A 79 5.88 15.64 2.27
CA ALA A 79 6.08 14.44 1.46
C ALA A 79 4.77 13.92 0.86
N LYS A 80 3.73 13.76 1.70
CA LYS A 80 2.41 13.27 1.28
C LYS A 80 1.69 14.22 0.33
N THR A 81 1.83 15.53 0.54
CA THR A 81 1.25 16.55 -0.35
C THR A 81 1.92 16.50 -1.73
N ARG A 82 3.26 16.44 -1.78
CA ARG A 82 4.00 16.30 -3.04
C ARG A 82 3.70 14.98 -3.74
N TYR A 83 3.61 13.90 -2.99
CA TYR A 83 3.15 12.62 -3.51
C TYR A 83 1.77 12.73 -4.17
N CYS A 84 0.79 13.34 -3.50
CA CYS A 84 -0.58 13.47 -4.03
C CYS A 84 -0.62 14.27 -5.33
N GLN A 85 0.12 15.39 -5.39
CA GLN A 85 0.28 16.18 -6.61
C GLN A 85 0.88 15.35 -7.75
N LEU A 86 2.00 14.67 -7.48
CA LEU A 86 2.66 13.81 -8.47
C LEU A 86 1.75 12.66 -8.93
N GLN A 87 0.99 12.05 -8.03
CA GLN A 87 0.04 10.99 -8.36
C GLN A 87 -1.03 11.52 -9.32
N ILE A 88 -1.66 12.65 -8.98
CA ILE A 88 -2.69 13.28 -9.81
C ILE A 88 -2.16 13.63 -11.19
N ASP A 89 -1.04 14.35 -11.25
CA ASP A 89 -0.44 14.79 -12.52
C ASP A 89 -0.03 13.61 -13.41
N SER A 90 0.56 12.57 -12.80
CA SER A 90 0.96 11.36 -13.51
C SER A 90 -0.26 10.61 -14.06
N SER A 91 -1.30 10.43 -13.25
CA SER A 91 -2.53 9.75 -13.66
C SER A 91 -3.21 10.45 -14.83
N PHE A 92 -3.38 11.77 -14.75
CA PHE A 92 -3.97 12.54 -15.84
C PHE A 92 -3.11 12.56 -17.10
N THR A 93 -1.79 12.56 -16.97
CA THR A 93 -0.89 12.50 -18.13
C THR A 93 -0.96 11.15 -18.83
N ILE A 94 -0.97 10.05 -18.07
CA ILE A 94 -1.12 8.69 -18.60
C ILE A 94 -2.49 8.54 -19.26
N GLU A 95 -3.56 8.99 -18.60
CA GLU A 95 -4.93 8.96 -19.14
C GLU A 95 -4.99 9.72 -20.47
N ARG A 96 -4.41 10.93 -20.55
CA ARG A 96 -4.35 11.72 -21.79
C ARG A 96 -3.61 10.99 -22.91
N GLN A 97 -2.47 10.37 -22.62
CA GLN A 97 -1.70 9.61 -23.61
C GLN A 97 -2.45 8.36 -24.10
N LEU A 98 -3.19 7.69 -23.21
CA LEU A 98 -4.01 6.54 -23.60
C LEU A 98 -5.18 6.97 -24.48
N ILE A 99 -5.86 8.07 -24.13
CA ILE A 99 -6.93 8.63 -24.96
C ILE A 99 -6.41 9.03 -26.33
N ASP A 100 -5.26 9.72 -26.41
CA ASP A 100 -4.62 10.10 -27.68
C ASP A 100 -4.29 8.88 -28.55
N LYS A 101 -3.75 7.81 -27.95
CA LYS A 101 -3.49 6.54 -28.67
C LYS A 101 -4.77 5.85 -29.13
N ILE A 102 -5.84 5.89 -28.34
CA ILE A 102 -7.14 5.34 -28.74
C ILE A 102 -7.69 6.12 -29.93
N GLN A 103 -7.59 7.45 -29.93
CA GLN A 103 -8.07 8.30 -31.02
C GLN A 103 -7.34 8.06 -32.35
N HIS A 104 -6.06 7.69 -32.31
CA HIS A 104 -5.23 7.39 -33.48
C HIS A 104 -5.16 5.89 -33.80
N ALA A 105 -6.00 5.06 -33.19
CA ALA A 105 -6.02 3.62 -33.46
C ALA A 105 -6.56 3.33 -34.88
N ASP A 106 -6.18 2.17 -35.43
CA ASP A 106 -6.65 1.73 -36.75
C ASP A 106 -8.17 1.58 -36.79
N SER A 107 -8.77 1.78 -37.97
CA SER A 107 -10.22 1.65 -38.17
C SER A 107 -10.77 0.27 -37.79
N SER A 108 -9.93 -0.77 -37.83
CA SER A 108 -10.26 -2.12 -37.36
C SER A 108 -10.58 -2.18 -35.86
N PHE A 109 -9.92 -1.35 -35.03
CA PHE A 109 -10.18 -1.23 -33.59
C PHE A 109 -11.58 -0.67 -33.32
N PHE A 110 -12.03 0.28 -34.14
CA PHE A 110 -13.33 0.93 -33.97
C PHE A 110 -14.53 0.07 -34.38
N SER A 111 -14.30 -1.08 -35.04
CA SER A 111 -15.37 -2.01 -35.40
C SER A 111 -16.10 -2.62 -34.18
N SER A 112 -15.44 -2.65 -33.01
CA SER A 112 -15.97 -3.20 -31.75
C SER A 112 -15.77 -2.24 -30.55
N TYR A 113 -15.60 -0.94 -30.81
CA TYR A 113 -15.30 0.04 -29.78
C TYR A 113 -16.56 0.47 -29.01
N ASP A 114 -16.57 0.26 -27.70
CA ASP A 114 -17.58 0.76 -26.78
C ASP A 114 -16.99 1.86 -25.87
N PRO A 115 -17.33 3.14 -26.07
CA PRO A 115 -16.85 4.24 -25.23
C PRO A 115 -17.12 4.05 -23.73
N GLY A 116 -18.24 3.39 -23.38
CA GLY A 116 -18.61 3.11 -21.99
C GLY A 116 -17.71 2.06 -21.35
N HIS A 117 -17.35 1.02 -22.11
CA HIS A 117 -16.45 -0.03 -21.67
C HIS A 117 -15.02 0.47 -21.45
N TYR A 118 -14.50 1.34 -22.32
CA TYR A 118 -13.10 1.79 -22.25
C TYR A 118 -12.87 2.93 -21.25
N ARG A 119 -13.87 3.75 -20.94
CA ARG A 119 -13.70 4.91 -20.04
C ARG A 119 -13.21 4.53 -18.65
N GLN A 120 -13.85 3.56 -18.00
CA GLN A 120 -13.52 3.16 -16.63
C GLN A 120 -12.13 2.50 -16.52
N PRO A 121 -11.78 1.48 -17.34
CA PRO A 121 -10.46 0.87 -17.32
C PRO A 121 -9.35 1.88 -17.60
N VAL A 122 -9.51 2.76 -18.59
CA VAL A 122 -8.47 3.77 -18.89
C VAL A 122 -8.22 4.67 -17.69
N ASN A 123 -9.26 5.16 -17.02
CA ASN A 123 -9.12 6.02 -15.86
C ASN A 123 -8.53 5.27 -14.64
N ASN A 124 -9.10 4.10 -14.31
CA ASN A 124 -8.69 3.28 -13.18
C ASN A 124 -7.25 2.78 -13.34
N ASP A 125 -6.90 2.23 -14.51
CA ASP A 125 -5.58 1.67 -14.77
C ASP A 125 -4.51 2.78 -14.78
N SER A 126 -4.84 3.97 -15.31
CA SER A 126 -3.93 5.13 -15.26
C SER A 126 -3.62 5.52 -13.81
N ASN A 127 -4.63 5.53 -12.94
CA ASN A 127 -4.46 5.85 -11.53
C ASN A 127 -3.70 4.75 -10.77
N ASP A 128 -4.05 3.48 -10.99
CA ASP A 128 -3.40 2.34 -10.34
C ASP A 128 -1.92 2.24 -10.69
N VAL A 129 -1.55 2.53 -11.94
CA VAL A 129 -0.14 2.58 -12.36
C VAL A 129 0.62 3.70 -11.64
N SER A 130 0.02 4.89 -11.50
CA SER A 130 0.64 6.01 -10.76
C SER A 130 0.85 5.66 -9.28
N ILE A 131 -0.16 5.05 -8.62
CA ILE A 131 -0.07 4.58 -7.23
C ILE A 131 1.03 3.53 -7.09
N PHE A 132 1.07 2.56 -7.99
CA PHE A 132 2.05 1.48 -7.94
C PHE A 132 3.49 2.02 -7.93
N ILE A 133 3.78 3.00 -8.77
CA ILE A 133 5.13 3.52 -8.94
C ILE A 133 5.52 4.47 -7.82
N LEU A 134 4.62 5.41 -7.46
CA LEU A 134 4.95 6.43 -6.47
C LEU A 134 4.84 5.94 -5.04
N THR A 135 3.90 5.05 -4.74
CA THR A 135 3.65 4.56 -3.38
C THR A 135 4.30 3.22 -3.14
N GLN A 136 4.03 2.22 -4.00
CA GLN A 136 4.44 0.85 -3.70
C GLN A 136 5.95 0.66 -3.89
N CYS A 137 6.54 1.19 -4.97
CA CYS A 137 7.98 1.11 -5.18
C CYS A 137 8.77 1.93 -4.13
N VAL A 138 8.35 3.18 -3.86
CA VAL A 138 9.03 4.04 -2.87
C VAL A 138 8.82 3.49 -1.47
N GLY A 139 7.61 3.05 -1.14
CA GLY A 139 7.28 2.41 0.14
C GLY A 139 8.11 1.14 0.37
N PHE A 140 8.31 0.32 -0.65
CA PHE A 140 9.20 -0.83 -0.57
C PHE A 140 10.66 -0.42 -0.27
N ALA A 141 11.16 0.64 -0.91
CA ALA A 141 12.51 1.15 -0.66
C ALA A 141 12.65 1.72 0.76
N THR A 142 11.72 2.56 1.22
CA THR A 142 11.77 3.16 2.56
C THR A 142 11.57 2.13 3.66
N THR A 143 10.67 1.17 3.50
CA THR A 143 10.50 0.06 4.47
C THR A 143 11.74 -0.82 4.55
N THR A 144 12.39 -1.13 3.42
CA THR A 144 13.65 -1.88 3.40
C THR A 144 14.75 -1.12 4.15
N ILE A 145 14.93 0.17 3.87
CA ILE A 145 15.91 1.01 4.58
C ILE A 145 15.59 1.10 6.06
N SER A 146 14.31 1.23 6.42
CA SER A 146 13.88 1.28 7.82
C SER A 146 14.22 0.00 8.57
N VAL A 147 13.87 -1.17 8.02
CA VAL A 147 14.18 -2.48 8.63
C VAL A 147 15.68 -2.67 8.78
N LEU A 148 16.47 -2.40 7.73
CA LEU A 148 17.92 -2.54 7.77
C LEU A 148 18.57 -1.54 8.74
N GLY A 149 18.09 -0.29 8.75
CA GLY A 149 18.57 0.76 9.63
C GLY A 149 18.29 0.45 11.10
N THR A 150 17.07 0.03 11.43
CA THR A 150 16.70 -0.38 12.79
C THR A 150 17.51 -1.60 13.25
N LEU A 151 17.68 -2.62 12.40
CA LEU A 151 18.50 -3.78 12.74
C LEU A 151 19.96 -3.41 12.99
N ALA A 152 20.54 -2.53 12.15
CA ALA A 152 21.91 -2.04 12.33
C ALA A 152 22.09 -1.28 13.66
N ILE A 153 21.11 -0.45 14.03
CA ILE A 153 21.09 0.28 15.29
C ILE A 153 21.03 -0.68 16.49
N ILE A 154 20.11 -1.65 16.47
CA ILE A 154 19.96 -2.62 17.57
C ILE A 154 21.25 -3.44 17.71
N LEU A 155 21.87 -3.85 16.59
CA LEU A 155 23.13 -4.59 16.58
C LEU A 155 24.29 -3.77 17.17
N TYR A 156 24.32 -2.46 16.92
CA TYR A 156 25.30 -1.56 17.53
C TYR A 156 25.10 -1.41 19.04
N LEU A 157 23.85 -1.33 19.51
CA LEU A 157 23.53 -1.18 20.94
C LEU A 157 23.75 -2.46 21.75
N ASN A 158 23.13 -3.57 21.34
CA ASN A 158 23.24 -4.86 22.01
C ASN A 158 23.14 -6.02 21.01
N ARG A 159 24.26 -6.73 20.83
CA ARG A 159 24.35 -7.89 19.92
C ARG A 159 23.41 -9.04 20.30
N LEU A 160 23.13 -9.25 21.58
CA LEU A 160 22.23 -10.32 22.05
C LEU A 160 20.78 -10.01 21.65
N THR A 161 20.28 -8.82 22.01
CA THR A 161 18.92 -8.37 21.66
C THR A 161 18.73 -8.32 20.13
N ALA A 162 19.77 -7.95 19.38
CA ALA A 162 19.74 -7.97 17.91
C ALA A 162 19.57 -9.38 17.35
N LEU A 163 20.32 -10.36 17.87
CA LEU A 163 20.22 -11.76 17.44
C LEU A 163 18.84 -12.34 17.74
N VAL A 164 18.34 -12.10 18.96
CA VAL A 164 16.99 -12.52 19.37
C VAL A 164 15.95 -11.91 18.43
N THR A 165 16.00 -10.60 18.18
CA THR A 165 15.08 -9.92 17.26
C THR A 165 15.16 -10.46 15.83
N ALA A 166 16.36 -10.78 15.33
CA ALA A 166 16.54 -11.36 14.01
C ALA A 166 15.93 -12.77 13.89
N VAL A 167 16.08 -13.61 14.92
CA VAL A 167 15.46 -14.94 14.98
C VAL A 167 13.93 -14.81 15.00
N LEU A 168 13.41 -13.91 15.84
CA LEU A 168 11.97 -13.64 15.93
C LEU A 168 11.41 -13.15 14.57
N LEU A 169 12.13 -12.28 13.86
CA LEU A 169 11.75 -11.83 12.52
C LEU A 169 11.68 -13.00 11.51
N LEU A 170 12.64 -13.93 11.55
CA LEU A 170 12.62 -15.13 10.72
C LEU A 170 11.42 -16.04 11.04
N VAL A 171 11.09 -16.22 12.32
CA VAL A 171 9.91 -16.99 12.75
C VAL A 171 8.63 -16.36 12.20
N SER A 172 8.46 -15.04 12.34
CA SER A 172 7.32 -14.32 11.76
C SER A 172 7.24 -14.50 10.25
N PHE A 173 8.38 -14.38 9.54
CA PHE A 173 8.43 -14.57 8.09
C PHE A 173 7.93 -15.97 7.67
N ILE A 174 8.31 -17.02 8.40
CA ILE A 174 7.86 -18.40 8.13
C ILE A 174 6.35 -18.53 8.34
N ILE A 175 5.83 -18.00 9.46
CA ILE A 175 4.39 -18.00 9.76
C ILE A 175 3.60 -17.34 8.62
N TYR A 176 4.01 -16.13 8.21
CA TYR A 176 3.33 -15.41 7.13
C TYR A 176 3.42 -16.13 5.79
N LYS A 177 4.59 -16.72 5.48
CA LYS A 177 4.79 -17.46 4.23
C LYS A 177 3.83 -18.65 4.11
N GLN A 178 3.54 -19.34 5.22
CA GLN A 178 2.59 -20.45 5.23
C GLN A 178 1.14 -19.99 4.94
N ILE A 179 0.75 -18.83 5.46
CA ILE A 179 -0.61 -18.31 5.30
C ILE A 179 -0.80 -17.63 3.93
N GLN A 180 0.27 -17.06 3.37
CA GLN A 180 0.25 -16.28 2.13
C GLN A 180 -0.44 -16.99 0.96
N ALA A 181 -0.16 -18.28 0.75
CA ALA A 181 -0.74 -19.04 -0.36
C ALA A 181 -2.27 -19.16 -0.24
N SER A 182 -2.77 -19.41 0.97
CA SER A 182 -4.20 -19.49 1.25
C SER A 182 -4.87 -18.12 1.12
N ALA A 183 -4.25 -17.08 1.69
CA ALA A 183 -4.72 -15.70 1.60
C ALA A 183 -4.87 -15.26 0.13
N TYR A 184 -3.84 -15.51 -0.68
CA TYR A 184 -3.82 -15.16 -2.09
C TYR A 184 -4.89 -15.88 -2.89
N LYS A 185 -5.12 -17.18 -2.62
CA LYS A 185 -6.18 -17.96 -3.26
C LYS A 185 -7.56 -17.35 -2.99
N ARG A 186 -7.86 -17.00 -1.74
CA ARG A 186 -9.14 -16.39 -1.36
C ARG A 186 -9.32 -14.99 -1.93
N TYR A 187 -8.27 -14.18 -1.90
CA TYR A 187 -8.27 -12.87 -2.55
C TYR A 187 -8.58 -12.98 -4.05
N LYS A 188 -7.95 -13.94 -4.75
CA LYS A 188 -8.19 -14.19 -6.17
C LYS A 188 -9.65 -14.62 -6.44
N GLU A 189 -10.17 -15.56 -5.64
CA GLU A 189 -11.56 -16.03 -5.73
C GLU A 189 -12.56 -14.88 -5.55
N SER A 190 -12.40 -14.06 -4.51
CA SER A 190 -13.23 -12.87 -4.28
C SER A 190 -13.14 -11.87 -5.43
N LYS A 191 -11.95 -11.67 -6.01
CA LYS A 191 -11.74 -10.75 -7.14
C LYS A 191 -12.46 -11.25 -8.40
N GLU A 192 -12.37 -12.53 -8.71
CA GLU A 192 -13.05 -13.15 -9.85
C GLU A 192 -14.58 -13.08 -9.70
N LEU A 193 -15.11 -13.43 -8.53
CA LEU A 193 -16.55 -13.33 -8.24
C LEU A 193 -17.05 -11.88 -8.29
N ARG A 194 -16.25 -10.92 -7.83
CA ARG A 194 -16.60 -9.50 -7.91
C ARG A 194 -16.65 -9.00 -9.36
N SER A 195 -15.72 -9.46 -10.20
CA SER A 195 -15.74 -9.16 -11.64
C SER A 195 -16.97 -9.75 -12.32
N GLN A 196 -17.32 -11.01 -12.03
CA GLN A 196 -18.54 -11.63 -12.54
C GLN A 196 -19.80 -10.87 -12.07
N TYR A 197 -19.87 -10.53 -10.79
CA TYR A 197 -20.96 -9.74 -10.23
C TYR A 197 -21.12 -8.41 -10.98
N GLY A 198 -20.04 -7.64 -11.14
CA GLY A 198 -20.08 -6.36 -11.87
C GLY A 198 -20.46 -6.52 -13.34
N SER A 199 -20.06 -7.61 -14.01
CA SER A 199 -20.47 -7.86 -15.40
C SER A 199 -21.98 -8.13 -15.55
N ILE A 200 -22.57 -8.86 -14.59
CA ILE A 200 -24.01 -9.15 -14.56
C ILE A 200 -24.79 -7.89 -14.23
N GLU A 201 -24.31 -7.09 -13.28
CA GLU A 201 -24.87 -5.79 -12.94
C GLU A 201 -24.88 -4.84 -14.15
N LEU A 202 -23.74 -4.73 -14.85
CA LEU A 202 -23.64 -3.92 -16.07
C LEU A 202 -24.62 -4.39 -17.15
N SER A 203 -24.72 -5.70 -17.41
CA SER A 203 -25.65 -6.23 -18.41
C SER A 203 -27.12 -5.88 -18.10
N GLN A 204 -27.51 -5.84 -16.83
CA GLN A 204 -28.87 -5.46 -16.45
C GLN A 204 -29.17 -3.98 -16.70
N PHE A 205 -28.17 -3.11 -16.53
CA PHE A 205 -28.32 -1.69 -16.83
C PHE A 205 -28.34 -1.44 -18.34
N THR A 206 -27.49 -2.12 -19.11
CA THR A 206 -27.41 -1.97 -20.57
C THR A 206 -28.65 -2.54 -21.27
N ASP A 207 -29.11 -3.72 -20.85
CA ASP A 207 -30.18 -4.47 -21.53
C ASP A 207 -31.57 -4.28 -20.88
N VAL A 208 -31.78 -3.19 -20.13
CA VAL A 208 -33.02 -2.97 -19.36
C VAL A 208 -34.28 -3.04 -20.22
N ASP A 209 -34.25 -2.48 -21.43
CA ASP A 209 -35.40 -2.52 -22.36
C ASP A 209 -35.67 -3.93 -22.88
N PHE A 210 -34.61 -4.69 -23.16
CA PHE A 210 -34.73 -6.09 -23.57
C PHE A 210 -35.36 -6.94 -22.46
N ILE A 211 -34.91 -6.76 -21.22
CA ILE A 211 -35.43 -7.46 -20.04
C ILE A 211 -36.92 -7.14 -19.85
N ARG A 212 -37.30 -5.87 -19.97
CA ARG A 212 -38.70 -5.43 -19.84
C ARG A 212 -39.60 -6.00 -20.93
N ARG A 213 -39.18 -5.92 -22.19
CA ARG A 213 -39.97 -6.40 -23.35
C ARG A 213 -40.23 -7.91 -23.29
N HIS A 214 -39.26 -8.69 -22.81
CA HIS A 214 -39.35 -10.14 -22.73
C HIS A 214 -39.77 -10.65 -21.34
N SER A 215 -40.07 -9.74 -20.39
CA SER A 215 -40.46 -10.09 -19.02
C SER A 215 -39.47 -11.04 -18.32
N LEU A 216 -38.16 -10.85 -18.54
CA LEU A 216 -37.09 -11.72 -18.04
C LEU A 216 -36.62 -11.37 -16.61
N PHE A 217 -37.41 -10.60 -15.85
CA PHE A 217 -37.02 -10.07 -14.54
C PHE A 217 -36.55 -11.15 -13.57
N GLU A 218 -37.31 -12.24 -13.43
CA GLU A 218 -36.95 -13.33 -12.50
C GLU A 218 -35.66 -14.03 -12.89
N ARG A 219 -35.40 -14.21 -14.20
CA ARG A 219 -34.18 -14.88 -14.67
C ARG A 219 -32.94 -14.07 -14.29
N PHE A 220 -32.94 -12.77 -14.57
CA PHE A 220 -31.81 -11.89 -14.24
C PHE A 220 -31.69 -11.69 -12.73
N PHE A 221 -32.82 -11.57 -12.01
CA PHE A 221 -32.81 -11.52 -10.55
C PHE A 221 -32.18 -12.77 -9.94
N ASN A 222 -32.59 -13.96 -10.36
CA ASN A 222 -32.07 -15.23 -9.85
C ASN A 222 -30.58 -15.41 -10.20
N GLN A 223 -30.15 -15.02 -11.39
CA GLN A 223 -28.74 -15.04 -11.79
C GLN A 223 -27.89 -14.11 -10.92
N HIS A 224 -28.34 -12.87 -10.73
CA HIS A 224 -27.66 -11.88 -9.90
C HIS A 224 -27.63 -12.33 -8.42
N TYR A 225 -28.75 -12.85 -7.91
CA TYR A 225 -28.87 -13.36 -6.55
C TYR A 225 -27.92 -14.55 -6.28
N ALA A 226 -27.82 -15.50 -7.22
CA ALA A 226 -26.92 -16.64 -7.08
C ALA A 226 -25.44 -16.22 -7.00
N VAL A 227 -25.01 -15.25 -7.83
CA VAL A 227 -23.64 -14.72 -7.78
C VAL A 227 -23.42 -13.86 -6.54
N ASN A 228 -24.42 -13.07 -6.12
CA ASN A 228 -24.36 -12.28 -4.90
C ASN A 228 -24.11 -13.14 -3.66
N GLN A 229 -24.83 -14.27 -3.52
CA GLN A 229 -24.62 -15.20 -2.41
C GLN A 229 -23.20 -15.78 -2.40
N LYS A 230 -22.70 -16.23 -3.56
CA LYS A 230 -21.34 -16.74 -3.70
C LYS A 230 -20.31 -15.66 -3.33
N LEU A 231 -20.46 -14.46 -3.88
CA LEU A 231 -19.58 -13.33 -3.60
C LEU A 231 -19.58 -12.97 -2.11
N ARG A 232 -20.76 -12.92 -1.47
CA ARG A 232 -20.87 -12.64 -0.03
C ARG A 232 -20.12 -13.67 0.80
N SER A 233 -20.23 -14.96 0.46
CA SER A 233 -19.52 -16.02 1.16
C SER A 233 -17.99 -15.92 0.97
N ALA A 234 -17.54 -15.65 -0.26
CA ALA A 234 -16.11 -15.51 -0.57
C ALA A 234 -15.49 -14.29 0.13
N ILE A 235 -16.18 -13.15 0.12
CA ILE A 235 -15.76 -11.94 0.83
C ILE A 235 -15.68 -12.20 2.35
N HIS A 236 -16.65 -12.91 2.92
CA HIS A 236 -16.63 -13.23 4.34
C HIS A 236 -15.42 -14.10 4.72
N GLU A 237 -15.13 -15.15 3.94
CA GLU A 237 -13.95 -16.00 4.14
C GLU A 237 -12.63 -15.23 3.95
N GLN A 238 -12.57 -14.32 2.97
CA GLN A 238 -11.44 -13.42 2.78
C GLN A 238 -11.21 -12.54 4.01
N TYR A 239 -12.25 -11.83 4.49
CA TYR A 239 -12.12 -10.96 5.65
C TYR A 239 -11.79 -11.73 6.93
N LYS A 240 -12.38 -12.91 7.12
CA LYS A 240 -12.06 -13.78 8.26
C LYS A 240 -10.58 -14.15 8.28
N LEU A 241 -10.00 -14.44 7.12
CA LEU A 241 -8.57 -14.73 6.99
C LEU A 241 -7.72 -13.47 7.24
N GLU A 242 -8.07 -12.33 6.65
CA GLU A 242 -7.36 -11.05 6.87
C GLU A 242 -7.35 -10.64 8.34
N ILE A 243 -8.51 -10.68 9.00
CA ILE A 243 -8.64 -10.39 10.44
C ILE A 243 -7.86 -11.42 11.26
N GLY A 244 -7.96 -12.72 10.92
CA GLY A 244 -7.21 -13.76 11.61
C GLY A 244 -5.69 -13.56 11.53
N VAL A 245 -5.17 -13.11 10.38
CA VAL A 245 -3.76 -12.77 10.19
C VAL A 245 -3.37 -11.53 11.00
N GLN A 246 -4.24 -10.52 11.06
CA GLN A 246 -4.00 -9.31 11.86
C GLN A 246 -3.93 -9.63 13.36
N GLU A 247 -4.84 -10.45 13.88
CA GLU A 247 -4.82 -10.84 15.29
C GLU A 247 -3.65 -11.77 15.62
N LEU A 248 -3.27 -12.65 14.69
CA LEU A 248 -2.05 -13.42 14.81
C LEU A 248 -0.82 -12.52 14.90
N ASN A 249 -0.75 -11.46 14.07
CA ASN A 249 0.32 -10.47 14.14
C ASN A 249 0.38 -9.80 15.52
N ASN A 250 -0.76 -9.36 16.05
CA ASN A 250 -0.84 -8.74 17.37
C ASN A 250 -0.34 -9.68 18.47
N ALA A 251 -0.75 -10.96 18.43
CA ALA A 251 -0.29 -11.98 19.38
C ALA A 251 1.22 -12.23 19.27
N VAL A 252 1.75 -12.34 18.05
CA VAL A 252 3.20 -12.48 17.80
C VAL A 252 3.97 -11.29 18.36
N ILE A 253 3.50 -10.05 18.12
CA ILE A 253 4.12 -8.83 18.66
C ILE A 253 4.14 -8.87 20.19
N ALA A 254 3.04 -9.25 20.84
CA ALA A 254 2.97 -9.30 22.31
C ALA A 254 3.96 -10.32 22.90
N VAL A 255 4.05 -11.52 22.31
CA VAL A 255 5.04 -12.54 22.73
C VAL A 255 6.46 -12.05 22.48
N PHE A 256 6.71 -11.40 21.34
CA PHE A 256 8.03 -10.89 20.99
C PHE A 256 8.46 -9.77 21.94
N GLN A 257 7.56 -8.87 22.30
CA GLN A 257 7.83 -7.83 23.30
C GLN A 257 8.22 -8.42 24.65
N ALA A 258 7.50 -9.45 25.12
CA ALA A 258 7.83 -10.12 26.37
C ALA A 258 9.23 -10.77 26.33
N ILE A 259 9.58 -11.43 25.22
CA ILE A 259 10.91 -12.04 25.04
C ILE A 259 12.00 -10.95 25.03
N VAL A 260 11.80 -9.88 24.26
CA VAL A 260 12.78 -8.79 24.12
C VAL A 260 13.01 -8.05 25.44
N PHE A 261 11.98 -7.89 26.29
CA PHE A 261 12.16 -7.28 27.61
C PHE A 261 12.97 -8.11 28.59
N ILE A 262 13.09 -9.42 28.38
CA ILE A 262 13.85 -10.33 29.24
C ILE A 262 15.33 -10.42 28.83
N THR A 263 15.67 -10.07 27.59
CA THR A 263 17.00 -10.24 26.97
C THR A 263 17.83 -8.96 26.90
#